data_AF-A0A6F9CVP0-F1
#
_entry.id   AF-A0A6F9CVP0-F1
#
_cell.length_a   1.000
_cell.length_b   1.000
_cell.length_c   1.000
_cell.angle_alpha   90.00
_cell.angle_beta   90.00
_cell.angle_gamma   90.00
#
_symmetry.space_group_name_H-M   'P 1'
#
loop_
_entity.id
_entity.type
_entity.pdbx_description
1 polymer ?
#
loop_
_entity_poly.entity_id
_entity_poly.type
_entity_poly.pdbx_seq_one_letter_code
_entity_poly.pdbx_strand_id
1 'polypeptide(L)'
;AHLPFAVVGSIEEVKVGNKTVRARQYPWGVVQVENESHCDFVKLREMLIRVNMEDLREQTHARHYELYRRCKLEEMGFKDTDPDCQPFSLQETYEAKRKEFMGDLQKKEEEMRQMFVNKVKETEAELKEKERELHNKFEQLKHMHQEEKRKVEEKRRELEEEMNAFNRRKVAAETLSLAQPLKKDKDKK
;
A
#
# COMPACT_ATOMS: atom_id res chain seq x y z
N ALA A 1 48.26 32.75 19.20
CA ALA A 1 47.09 31.97 18.74
C ALA A 1 46.53 31.21 19.94
N HIS A 2 45.29 31.48 20.35
CA HIS A 2 44.59 30.80 21.46
C HIS A 2 43.24 30.25 20.96
N LEU A 3 43.30 29.26 20.09
CA LEU A 3 42.14 28.46 19.69
C LEU A 3 42.37 27.03 20.19
N PRO A 4 41.39 26.37 20.83
CA PRO A 4 40.04 26.85 21.16
C PRO A 4 40.00 27.86 22.32
N PHE A 5 39.01 28.75 22.35
CA PHE A 5 38.82 29.74 23.43
C PHE A 5 38.24 29.09 24.70
N ALA A 6 38.83 29.36 25.86
CA ALA A 6 38.26 28.96 27.15
C ALA A 6 37.23 30.00 27.62
N VAL A 7 35.95 29.77 27.31
CA VAL A 7 34.88 30.76 27.55
C VAL A 7 34.01 30.43 28.75
N VAL A 8 33.57 31.46 29.46
CA VAL A 8 32.58 31.38 30.53
C VAL A 8 31.42 32.29 30.16
N GLY A 9 30.19 31.77 30.14
CA GLY A 9 28.98 32.55 29.89
C GLY A 9 28.21 32.85 31.18
N SER A 10 27.69 34.07 31.30
CA SER A 10 26.71 34.45 32.32
C SER A 10 25.82 35.57 31.81
N ILE A 11 24.54 35.51 32.17
CA ILE A 11 23.56 36.60 31.96
C ILE A 11 23.40 37.41 33.25
N GLU A 12 23.80 36.85 34.39
CA GLU A 12 23.68 37.48 35.70
C GLU A 12 24.74 38.57 35.90
N GLU A 13 24.29 39.71 36.43
CA GLU A 13 25.13 40.84 36.75
C GLU A 13 25.36 40.92 38.27
N VAL A 14 26.64 40.97 38.66
CA VAL A 14 27.05 41.06 40.06
C VAL A 14 27.85 42.34 40.25
N LYS A 15 27.59 43.05 41.35
CA LYS A 15 28.34 44.25 41.72
C LYS A 15 29.68 43.83 42.34
N VAL A 16 30.77 44.01 41.59
CA VAL A 16 32.13 43.73 42.07
C VAL A 16 32.86 45.07 42.24
N GLY A 17 33.04 45.49 43.49
CA GLY A 17 33.51 46.83 43.82
C GLY A 17 32.50 47.90 43.41
N ASN A 18 32.92 48.83 42.53
CA ASN A 18 32.09 49.94 42.05
C ASN A 18 31.46 49.70 40.66
N LYS A 19 31.69 48.55 40.04
CA LYS A 19 31.17 48.23 38.70
C LYS A 19 30.23 47.04 38.75
N THR A 20 29.16 47.12 37.98
CA THR A 20 28.28 45.99 37.69
C THR A 20 28.86 45.23 36.51
N VAL A 21 29.18 43.95 36.69
CA VAL A 21 29.80 43.12 35.67
C VAL A 21 29.08 41.79 35.55
N ARG A 22 29.03 41.23 34.34
CA ARG A 22 28.51 39.89 34.11
C ARG A 22 29.46 38.86 34.73
N ALA A 23 28.94 38.03 35.63
CA ALA A 23 29.76 37.10 36.40
C ALA A 23 28.98 35.85 36.81
N ARG A 24 29.70 34.79 37.19
CA ARG A 24 29.15 33.62 37.87
C ARG A 24 29.59 33.63 39.33
N GLN A 25 28.63 33.66 40.25
CA GLN A 25 28.91 33.64 41.67
C GLN A 25 28.85 32.22 42.23
N TYR A 26 29.89 31.85 42.98
CA TYR A 26 29.99 30.59 43.70
C TYR A 26 30.33 30.85 45.17
N PRO A 27 30.11 29.88 46.08
CA PRO A 27 30.50 30.01 47.47
C PRO A 27 32.00 30.29 47.68
N TRP A 28 32.85 29.85 46.75
CA TRP A 28 34.31 30.01 46.79
C TRP A 28 34.85 31.22 46.00
N GLY A 29 33.99 31.98 45.31
CA GLY A 29 34.43 33.16 44.56
C GLY A 29 33.53 33.55 43.40
N VAL A 30 33.94 34.60 42.69
CA VAL A 30 33.18 35.20 41.59
C VAL A 30 34.02 35.17 40.32
N VAL A 31 33.52 34.48 39.29
CA VAL A 31 34.16 34.41 37.97
C VAL A 31 33.56 35.49 37.07
N GLN A 32 34.30 36.58 36.90
CA GLN A 32 33.94 37.67 35.98
C GLN A 32 34.11 37.24 34.51
N VAL A 33 33.07 37.41 33.70
CA VAL A 33 33.04 37.00 32.28
C VAL A 33 33.91 37.92 31.40
N GLU A 34 33.96 39.21 31.69
CA GLU A 34 34.71 40.18 30.88
C GLU A 34 36.17 40.35 31.35
N ASN A 35 36.63 39.54 32.31
CA ASN A 35 38.00 39.58 32.81
C ASN A 35 38.87 38.57 32.06
N GLU A 36 39.87 39.05 31.31
CA GLU A 36 40.79 38.23 30.51
C GLU A 36 41.66 37.28 31.33
N SER A 37 41.85 37.53 32.63
CA SER A 37 42.55 36.60 33.52
C SER A 37 41.70 35.39 33.89
N HIS A 38 40.38 35.45 33.73
CA HIS A 38 39.45 34.38 34.07
C HIS A 38 39.00 33.55 32.86
N CYS A 39 38.77 34.20 31.72
CA CYS A 39 38.35 33.51 30.50
C CYS A 39 38.66 34.33 29.24
N ASP A 40 38.63 33.66 28.08
CA ASP A 40 38.91 34.26 26.78
C ASP A 40 37.67 34.89 26.11
N PHE A 41 36.61 35.19 26.86
CA PHE A 41 35.36 35.74 26.31
C PHE A 41 35.59 37.06 25.54
N VAL A 42 36.46 37.94 26.06
CA VAL A 42 36.81 39.21 25.40
C VAL A 42 37.40 38.95 24.02
N LYS A 43 38.35 38.01 23.92
CA LYS A 43 39.01 37.63 22.66
C LYS A 43 38.02 37.02 21.67
N LEU A 44 37.10 36.15 22.13
CA LEU A 44 36.04 35.60 21.28
C LEU A 44 35.11 36.70 20.74
N ARG A 45 34.66 37.62 21.60
CA ARG A 45 33.78 38.73 21.23
C ARG A 45 34.42 39.63 20.17
N GLU A 46 35.69 40.00 20.37
CA GLU A 46 36.43 40.82 19.41
C GLU A 46 36.62 40.11 18.08
N MET A 47 36.96 38.83 18.10
CA MET A 47 37.09 38.03 16.88
C MET A 47 35.77 38.01 16.10
N LEU A 48 34.64 37.68 16.74
CA LEU A 48 33.36 37.49 16.05
C LEU A 48 32.72 38.80 15.57
N ILE A 49 32.71 39.83 16.42
CA ILE A 49 31.86 41.01 16.19
C ILE A 49 32.66 42.20 15.68
N ARG A 50 33.93 42.31 16.07
CA ARG A 50 34.71 43.55 15.85
C ARG A 50 35.64 43.46 14.65
N VAL A 51 36.29 42.31 14.45
CA VAL A 51 37.36 42.18 13.45
C VAL A 51 36.96 41.27 12.30
N ASN A 52 36.40 40.09 12.57
CA ASN A 52 36.27 39.07 11.51
C ASN A 52 34.85 38.91 10.98
N MET A 53 33.90 39.78 11.34
CA MET A 53 32.50 39.60 10.89
C MET A 53 32.38 39.62 9.36
N GLU A 54 33.04 40.57 8.71
CA GLU A 54 33.04 40.69 7.24
C GLU A 54 33.75 39.52 6.59
N ASP A 55 34.91 39.12 7.11
CA ASP A 55 35.67 37.97 6.61
C ASP A 55 34.89 36.65 6.76
N LEU A 56 34.23 36.43 7.90
CA LEU A 56 33.36 35.26 8.11
C LEU A 56 32.20 35.24 7.11
N ARG A 57 31.60 36.42 6.83
CA ARG A 57 30.54 36.53 5.83
C ARG A 57 31.06 36.25 4.43
N GLU A 58 32.22 36.80 4.08
CA GLU A 58 32.85 36.61 2.78
C GLU A 58 33.26 35.15 2.57
N GLN A 59 33.90 34.51 3.54
CA GLN A 59 34.22 33.07 3.48
C GLN A 59 32.95 32.22 3.35
N THR A 60 31.88 32.59 4.06
CA THR A 60 30.60 31.89 3.93
C THR A 60 30.03 32.02 2.52
N HIS A 61 30.09 33.21 1.93
CA HIS A 61 29.61 33.44 0.58
C HIS A 61 30.51 32.77 -0.49
N ALA A 62 31.78 33.12 -0.52
CA ALA A 62 32.73 32.72 -1.56
C ALA A 62 33.11 31.23 -1.50
N ARG A 63 32.99 30.58 -0.33
CA ARG A 63 33.36 29.16 -0.17
C ARG A 63 32.18 28.27 0.13
N HIS A 64 31.45 28.53 1.22
CA HIS A 64 30.39 27.61 1.67
C HIS A 64 29.18 27.66 0.74
N TYR A 65 28.71 28.86 0.40
CA TYR A 65 27.61 29.05 -0.52
C TYR A 65 28.00 28.64 -1.95
N GLU A 66 29.17 29.04 -2.46
CA GLU A 66 29.58 28.63 -3.81
C GLU A 66 29.76 27.11 -3.96
N LEU A 67 30.26 26.41 -2.93
CA LEU A 67 30.31 24.95 -2.93
C LEU A 67 28.89 24.36 -3.02
N TYR A 68 27.98 24.82 -2.16
CA TYR A 68 26.59 24.39 -2.19
C TYR A 68 25.93 24.69 -3.55
N ARG A 69 26.14 25.90 -4.07
CA ARG A 69 25.62 26.37 -5.34
C ARG A 69 26.07 25.47 -6.48
N ARG A 70 27.37 25.16 -6.57
CA ARG A 70 27.90 24.24 -7.58
C ARG A 70 27.26 22.86 -7.49
N CYS A 71 27.24 22.25 -6.30
CA CYS A 71 26.64 20.94 -6.12
C CYS A 71 25.15 20.93 -6.49
N LYS A 72 24.41 22.00 -6.15
CA LYS A 72 22.98 22.11 -6.51
C LYS A 72 22.76 22.32 -7.99
N LEU A 73 23.60 23.11 -8.64
CA LEU A 73 23.55 23.31 -10.08
C LEU A 73 23.86 22.00 -10.82
N GLU A 74 24.86 21.25 -10.39
CA GLU A 74 25.16 19.91 -10.93
C GLU A 74 23.99 18.93 -10.76
N GLU A 75 23.35 18.90 -9.59
CA GLU A 75 22.13 18.09 -9.34
C GLU A 75 20.95 18.51 -10.23
N MET A 76 20.87 19.80 -10.59
CA MET A 76 19.90 20.31 -11.54
C MET A 76 20.27 20.04 -13.01
N GLY A 77 21.48 19.51 -13.28
CA GLY A 77 21.97 19.16 -14.61
C GLY A 77 22.87 20.21 -15.26
N PHE A 78 23.22 21.29 -14.55
CA PHE A 78 24.16 22.30 -15.02
C PHE A 78 25.59 21.82 -14.73
N LYS A 79 26.32 21.41 -15.77
CA LYS A 79 27.75 21.13 -15.69
C LYS A 79 28.50 22.23 -16.44
N ASP A 80 29.37 22.95 -15.75
CA ASP A 80 30.33 23.87 -16.38
C ASP A 80 31.41 23.01 -17.05
N THR A 81 31.19 22.57 -18.29
CA THR A 81 32.21 21.87 -19.07
C THR A 81 31.91 21.92 -20.56
N ASP A 82 32.15 23.07 -21.19
CA ASP A 82 32.87 23.15 -22.48
C ASP A 82 33.01 24.62 -22.93
N PRO A 83 34.19 25.09 -23.41
CA PRO A 83 34.30 26.37 -24.11
C PRO A 83 33.47 26.44 -25.40
N ASP A 84 33.02 25.28 -25.90
CA ASP A 84 32.18 25.15 -27.11
C ASP A 84 30.68 24.95 -26.78
N CYS A 85 30.31 24.92 -25.49
CA CYS A 85 28.91 24.86 -25.09
C CYS A 85 28.25 26.22 -25.34
N GLN A 86 27.36 26.25 -26.33
CA GLN A 86 26.32 27.28 -26.46
C GLN A 86 25.75 27.62 -25.07
N PRO A 87 25.47 28.91 -24.77
CA PRO A 87 24.94 29.30 -23.47
C PRO A 87 23.67 28.50 -23.21
N PHE A 88 23.79 27.49 -22.33
CA PHE A 88 22.70 26.59 -22.03
C PHE A 88 21.62 27.42 -21.33
N SER A 89 20.48 27.62 -21.98
CA SER A 89 19.47 28.51 -21.45
C SER A 89 18.86 27.89 -20.20
N LEU A 90 18.82 28.64 -19.09
CA LEU A 90 18.08 28.26 -17.88
C LEU A 90 16.64 27.83 -18.23
N GLN A 91 16.03 28.50 -19.21
CA GLN A 91 14.69 28.19 -19.70
C GLN A 91 14.60 26.78 -20.32
N GLU A 92 15.59 26.39 -21.14
CA GLU A 92 15.60 25.10 -21.85
C GLU A 92 15.80 23.93 -20.89
N THR A 93 16.57 24.09 -19.81
CA THR A 93 16.73 23.06 -18.77
C THR A 93 15.46 22.88 -17.94
N TYR A 94 14.78 23.97 -17.58
CA TYR A 94 13.47 23.89 -16.96
C TYR A 94 12.44 23.21 -17.87
N GLU A 95 12.46 23.52 -19.17
CA GLU A 95 11.59 22.89 -20.17
C GLU A 95 11.92 21.41 -20.38
N ALA A 96 13.20 21.05 -20.41
CA ALA A 96 13.66 19.66 -20.50
C ALA A 96 13.25 18.84 -19.27
N LYS A 97 13.52 19.33 -18.05
CA LYS A 97 13.06 18.67 -16.81
C LYS A 97 11.54 18.56 -16.74
N ARG A 98 10.81 19.59 -17.20
CA ARG A 98 9.34 19.56 -17.25
C ARG A 98 8.86 18.51 -18.25
N LYS A 99 9.51 18.38 -19.40
CA LYS A 99 9.20 17.37 -20.42
C LYS A 99 9.50 15.96 -19.94
N GLU A 100 10.63 15.75 -19.26
CA GLU A 100 10.99 14.49 -18.62
C GLU A 100 9.95 14.08 -17.58
N PHE A 101 9.59 15.00 -16.68
CA PHE A 101 8.55 14.77 -15.67
C PHE A 101 7.18 14.43 -16.28
N MET A 102 6.80 15.12 -17.37
CA MET A 102 5.58 14.81 -18.12
C MET A 102 5.64 13.42 -18.77
N GLY A 103 6.80 13.03 -19.30
CA GLY A 103 7.02 11.70 -19.87
C GLY A 103 6.93 10.60 -18.82
N ASP A 104 7.52 10.80 -17.65
CA ASP A 104 7.43 9.87 -16.51
C ASP A 104 6.00 9.71 -16.00
N LEU A 105 5.23 10.81 -15.95
CA LEU A 105 3.81 10.79 -15.61
C LEU A 105 3.01 9.97 -16.62
N GLN A 106 3.22 10.19 -17.91
CA GLN A 106 2.56 9.42 -18.97
C GLN A 106 2.92 7.94 -18.92
N LYS A 107 4.19 7.62 -18.66
CA LYS A 107 4.63 6.22 -18.52
C LYS A 107 3.96 5.54 -17.32
N LYS A 108 3.89 6.21 -16.17
CA LYS A 108 3.16 5.70 -15.00
C LYS A 108 1.66 5.55 -15.26
N GLU A 109 1.06 6.48 -16.00
CA GLU A 109 -0.34 6.37 -16.40
C GLU A 109 -0.56 5.15 -17.31
N GLU A 110 0.30 4.96 -18.30
CA GLU A 110 0.24 3.81 -19.22
C GLU A 110 0.45 2.48 -18.48
N GLU A 111 1.40 2.43 -17.55
CA GLU A 111 1.60 1.27 -16.66
C GLU A 111 0.34 0.98 -15.85
N MET A 112 -0.32 1.99 -15.29
CA MET A 112 -1.57 1.84 -14.54
C MET A 112 -2.71 1.36 -15.45
N ARG A 113 -2.84 1.91 -16.66
CA ARG A 113 -3.82 1.48 -17.66
C ARG A 113 -3.57 0.03 -18.07
N GLN A 114 -2.32 -0.35 -18.33
CA GLN A 114 -1.96 -1.71 -18.70
C GLN A 114 -2.24 -2.71 -17.57
N MET A 115 -1.95 -2.33 -16.31
CA MET A 115 -2.32 -3.15 -15.15
C MET A 115 -3.84 -3.35 -15.07
N PHE A 116 -4.64 -2.30 -15.31
CA PHE A 116 -6.10 -2.41 -15.33
C PHE A 116 -6.58 -3.34 -16.44
N VAL A 117 -6.08 -3.18 -17.68
CA VAL A 117 -6.45 -4.05 -18.81
C VAL A 117 -6.09 -5.51 -18.54
N ASN A 118 -4.89 -5.76 -18.01
CA ASN A 118 -4.47 -7.11 -17.65
C ASN A 118 -5.37 -7.69 -16.55
N LYS A 119 -5.74 -6.89 -15.55
CA LYS A 119 -6.61 -7.35 -14.47
C LYS A 119 -8.02 -7.66 -14.96
N VAL A 120 -8.58 -6.82 -15.82
CA VAL A 120 -9.88 -7.06 -16.45
C VAL A 120 -9.84 -8.36 -17.25
N LYS A 121 -8.81 -8.56 -18.08
CA LYS A 121 -8.64 -9.78 -18.89
C LYS A 121 -8.54 -11.05 -18.04
N GLU A 122 -7.79 -10.99 -16.93
CA GLU A 122 -7.70 -12.10 -15.97
C GLU A 122 -9.07 -12.41 -15.36
N THR A 123 -9.78 -11.38 -14.88
CA THR A 123 -11.11 -11.57 -14.27
C THR A 123 -12.16 -12.07 -15.27
N GLU A 124 -12.11 -11.63 -16.52
CA GLU A 124 -13.00 -12.10 -17.59
C GLU A 124 -12.72 -13.59 -17.91
N ALA A 125 -11.45 -13.98 -17.96
CA ALA A 125 -11.06 -15.37 -18.18
C ALA A 125 -11.54 -16.28 -17.04
N GLU A 126 -11.37 -15.86 -15.78
CA GLU A 126 -11.90 -16.59 -14.62
C GLU A 126 -13.43 -16.71 -14.66
N LEU A 127 -14.13 -15.64 -15.04
CA LEU A 127 -15.58 -15.64 -15.12
C LEU A 127 -16.07 -16.62 -16.19
N LYS A 128 -15.40 -16.63 -17.35
CA LYS A 128 -15.68 -17.55 -18.45
C LYS A 128 -15.44 -19.02 -18.09
N GLU A 129 -14.42 -19.30 -17.29
CA GLU A 129 -14.16 -20.65 -16.78
C GLU A 129 -15.26 -21.09 -15.81
N LYS A 130 -15.65 -20.23 -14.87
CA LYS A 130 -16.76 -20.49 -13.93
C LYS A 130 -18.09 -20.70 -14.65
N GLU A 131 -18.38 -19.91 -15.69
CA GLU A 131 -19.56 -20.10 -16.54
C GLU A 131 -19.55 -21.47 -17.23
N ARG A 132 -18.39 -21.88 -17.78
CA ARG A 132 -18.24 -23.20 -18.40
C ARG A 132 -18.45 -24.34 -17.40
N GLU A 133 -17.87 -24.23 -16.21
CA GLU A 133 -18.09 -25.23 -15.15
C GLU A 133 -19.55 -25.32 -14.74
N LEU A 134 -20.23 -24.17 -14.57
CA LEU A 134 -21.63 -24.12 -14.20
C LEU A 134 -22.51 -24.75 -15.29
N HIS A 135 -22.19 -24.49 -16.55
CA HIS A 135 -22.87 -25.10 -17.70
C HIS A 135 -22.68 -26.62 -17.72
N ASN A 136 -21.46 -27.11 -17.51
CA ASN A 136 -21.18 -28.55 -17.44
C ASN A 136 -21.92 -29.23 -16.28
N LYS A 137 -21.95 -28.60 -15.09
CA LYS A 137 -22.72 -29.09 -13.93
C LYS A 137 -24.22 -29.13 -14.22
N PHE A 138 -24.74 -28.11 -14.90
CA PHE A 138 -26.14 -28.07 -15.30
C PHE A 138 -26.51 -29.21 -16.26
N GLU A 139 -25.71 -29.45 -17.30
CA GLU A 139 -25.95 -30.55 -18.24
C GLU A 139 -25.82 -31.93 -17.57
N GLN A 140 -24.86 -32.11 -16.65
CA GLN A 140 -24.75 -33.33 -15.84
C GLN A 140 -25.99 -33.57 -14.97
N LEU A 141 -26.44 -32.54 -14.24
CA LEU A 141 -27.64 -32.62 -13.40
C LEU A 141 -28.90 -32.91 -14.23
N LYS A 142 -29.01 -32.30 -15.41
CA LYS A 142 -30.12 -32.53 -16.35
C LYS A 142 -30.13 -33.96 -16.87
N HIS A 143 -28.97 -34.52 -17.23
CA HIS A 143 -28.87 -35.92 -17.65
C HIS A 143 -29.24 -36.87 -16.51
N MET A 144 -28.69 -36.66 -15.31
CA MET A 144 -29.05 -37.45 -14.12
C MET A 144 -30.55 -37.37 -13.82
N HIS A 145 -31.14 -36.19 -13.90
CA HIS A 145 -32.57 -36.00 -13.66
C HIS A 145 -33.42 -36.74 -14.70
N GLN A 146 -33.03 -36.71 -15.98
CA GLN A 146 -33.72 -37.49 -17.02
C GLN A 146 -33.61 -39.00 -16.77
N GLU A 147 -32.45 -39.49 -16.34
CA GLU A 147 -32.24 -40.90 -16.05
C GLU A 147 -33.05 -41.37 -14.85
N GLU A 148 -33.06 -40.60 -13.76
CA GLU A 148 -33.88 -40.88 -12.58
C GLU A 148 -35.38 -40.81 -12.92
N LYS A 149 -35.81 -39.84 -13.73
CA LYS A 149 -37.19 -39.78 -14.23
C LYS A 149 -37.57 -41.04 -15.00
N ARG A 150 -36.69 -41.53 -15.88
CA ARG A 150 -36.90 -42.79 -16.63
C ARG A 150 -37.01 -43.99 -15.70
N LYS A 151 -36.12 -44.11 -14.70
CA LYS A 151 -36.17 -45.20 -13.70
C LYS A 151 -37.46 -45.18 -12.89
N VAL A 152 -37.93 -44.00 -12.50
CA VAL A 152 -39.20 -43.85 -11.78
C VAL A 152 -40.39 -44.22 -12.67
N GLU A 153 -40.39 -43.82 -13.94
CA GLU A 153 -41.43 -44.20 -14.91
C GLU A 153 -41.45 -45.70 -15.19
N GLU A 154 -40.28 -46.36 -15.31
CA GLU A 154 -40.18 -47.83 -15.44
C GLU A 154 -40.76 -48.54 -14.21
N LYS A 155 -40.35 -48.16 -12.99
CA LYS A 155 -40.91 -48.72 -11.76
C LYS A 155 -42.41 -48.48 -11.63
N ARG A 156 -42.89 -47.31 -12.05
CA ARG A 156 -44.33 -47.00 -12.08
C ARG A 156 -45.09 -47.96 -13.01
N ARG A 157 -44.52 -48.23 -14.20
CA ARG A 157 -45.10 -49.17 -15.18
C ARG A 157 -45.13 -50.60 -14.64
N GLU A 158 -44.03 -51.06 -14.05
CA GLU A 158 -43.94 -52.39 -13.42
C GLU A 158 -44.99 -52.55 -12.31
N LEU A 159 -45.14 -51.54 -11.43
CA LEU A 159 -46.16 -51.55 -10.37
C LEU A 159 -47.59 -51.53 -10.95
N GLU A 160 -47.86 -50.79 -12.02
CA GLU A 160 -49.16 -50.82 -12.72
C GLU A 160 -49.44 -52.21 -13.32
N GLU A 161 -48.44 -52.84 -13.93
CA GLU A 161 -48.55 -54.20 -14.48
C GLU A 161 -48.80 -55.24 -13.38
N GLU A 162 -48.08 -55.17 -12.26
CA GLU A 162 -48.31 -56.02 -11.08
C GLU A 162 -49.69 -55.80 -10.47
N MET A 163 -50.11 -54.54 -10.29
CA MET A 163 -51.45 -54.18 -9.80
C MET A 163 -52.54 -54.75 -10.70
N ASN A 164 -52.38 -54.62 -12.02
CA ASN A 164 -53.33 -55.17 -12.99
C ASN A 164 -53.35 -56.71 -12.96
N ALA A 165 -52.18 -57.35 -12.82
CA ALA A 165 -52.10 -58.80 -12.67
C ALA A 165 -52.73 -59.28 -11.36
N PHE A 166 -52.51 -58.58 -10.26
CA PHE A 166 -53.15 -58.84 -8.97
C PHE A 166 -54.66 -58.68 -9.05
N ASN A 167 -55.17 -57.61 -9.66
CA ASN A 167 -56.61 -57.42 -9.90
C ASN A 167 -57.20 -58.54 -10.76
N ARG A 168 -56.51 -58.98 -11.83
CA ARG A 168 -56.94 -60.14 -12.62
C ARG A 168 -57.04 -61.41 -11.77
N ARG A 169 -56.02 -61.69 -10.94
CA ARG A 169 -56.04 -62.85 -10.02
C ARG A 169 -57.15 -62.73 -8.97
N LYS A 170 -57.39 -61.54 -8.43
CA LYS A 170 -58.46 -61.26 -7.47
C LYS A 170 -59.83 -61.56 -8.08
N VAL A 171 -60.11 -61.03 -9.27
CA VAL A 171 -61.37 -61.28 -9.99
C VAL A 171 -61.54 -62.77 -10.29
N ALA A 172 -60.48 -63.46 -10.72
CA ALA A 172 -60.50 -64.91 -10.95
C ALA A 172 -60.77 -65.71 -9.66
N ALA A 173 -60.18 -65.32 -8.53
CA ALA A 173 -60.41 -65.95 -7.23
C ALA A 173 -61.83 -65.68 -6.71
N GLU A 174 -62.36 -64.46 -6.85
CA GLU A 174 -63.73 -64.10 -6.48
C GLU A 174 -64.77 -64.87 -7.31
N THR A 175 -64.53 -65.06 -8.62
CA THR A 175 -65.40 -65.88 -9.48
C THR A 175 -65.33 -67.37 -9.14
N LEU A 176 -64.17 -67.91 -8.77
CA LEU A 176 -64.02 -69.29 -8.27
C LEU A 176 -64.67 -69.49 -6.88
N SER A 177 -64.64 -68.47 -6.02
CA SER A 177 -65.31 -68.48 -4.70
C SER A 177 -66.84 -68.45 -4.85
N LEU A 178 -67.38 -67.66 -5.79
CA LEU A 178 -68.82 -67.70 -6.12
C LEU A 178 -69.25 -69.03 -6.78
N ALA A 179 -68.32 -69.77 -7.38
CA ALA A 179 -68.58 -71.07 -8.01
C ALA A 179 -68.48 -72.27 -7.05
N GLN A 180 -68.08 -72.07 -5.78
CA GLN A 180 -68.23 -73.11 -4.76
C GLN A 180 -69.65 -73.07 -4.17
N PRO A 181 -70.45 -74.15 -4.30
CA PRO A 181 -71.76 -74.20 -3.67
C PRO A 181 -71.60 -74.31 -2.16
N LEU A 182 -72.31 -73.44 -1.43
CA LEU A 182 -72.67 -73.67 -0.02
C LEU A 182 -73.34 -75.06 0.07
N LYS A 183 -72.57 -76.12 0.38
CA LYS A 183 -73.12 -77.33 0.96
C LYS A 183 -73.61 -76.99 2.36
N LYS A 184 -74.84 -76.49 2.45
CA LYS A 184 -75.62 -76.55 3.69
C LYS A 184 -76.05 -78.00 3.85
N ASP A 185 -75.29 -78.74 4.64
CA ASP A 185 -75.73 -79.95 5.31
C ASP A 185 -77.06 -79.66 6.04
N LYS A 186 -78.10 -80.42 5.68
CA LYS A 186 -79.22 -80.71 6.57
C LYS A 186 -79.85 -82.03 6.16
N ASP A 187 -79.23 -83.11 6.66
CA ASP A 187 -79.91 -84.38 6.88
C ASP A 187 -81.00 -84.23 7.96
N LYS A 188 -82.04 -85.03 7.80
CA LYS A 188 -83.28 -85.12 8.58
C LYS A 188 -83.06 -85.96 9.85
N LYS A 189 -83.20 -85.39 11.05
CA LYS A 189 -83.89 -85.98 12.21
C LYS A 189 -84.04 -84.98 13.35
#